data_AF-A0A1S2BSR5-F1
#
_entry.id   AF-A0A1S2BSR5-F1
#
_cell.length_a   1.000
_cell.length_b   1.000
_cell.length_c   1.000
_cell.angle_alpha   90.00
_cell.angle_beta   90.00
_cell.angle_gamma   90.00
#
_symmetry.space_group_name_H-M   'P 1'
#
loop_
_entity.id
_entity.type
_entity.pdbx_description
1 polymer ?
#
loop_
_entity_poly.entity_id
_entity_poly.type
_entity_poly.pdbx_seq_one_letter_code
_entity_poly.pdbx_strand_id
1 'polypeptide(L)'
;MTIVVAMKFDERICVMSDTMISDRDQVRDNIIPGRLKSIVINEWLTVSYAGLSTQAIDAIREIFHANKVTTKSVVEYLLEVSARYPDELDFIVCSHEVKAKIIKISNGTLMEGAKAYWIGSAQAAAELSKVPVLDAEVESLPEYMSADEVVFRNSFITYMRENRCEGIGGAVVDCLCSPYGHCYNTHAGAFSWDTVILGIDNNEERQKNNRTGMYNYEYHISSTSARGQGIVGFYLDQAKTGFIYDPIHYDEAMKIEATNLSDFSKLVEDAGQVLSRNLHNN
;
A
#
# COMPACT_ATOMS: atom_id res chain seq x y z
N MET A 1 -3.51 -12.39 7.65
CA MET A 1 -4.38 -11.25 7.94
C MET A 1 -3.85 -10.04 7.18
N THR A 2 -4.68 -9.02 6.98
CA THR A 2 -4.40 -7.87 6.10
C THR A 2 -5.44 -6.81 6.40
N ILE A 3 -5.12 -5.54 6.16
CA ILE A 3 -6.13 -4.49 6.05
C ILE A 3 -5.85 -3.63 4.82
N VAL A 4 -6.87 -3.47 3.98
CA VAL A 4 -6.89 -2.45 2.93
C VAL A 4 -8.15 -1.64 3.06
N VAL A 5 -8.02 -0.32 3.02
CA VAL A 5 -9.15 0.61 3.11
C VAL A 5 -9.06 1.61 1.97
N ALA A 6 -10.14 1.76 1.22
CA ALA A 6 -10.28 2.74 0.16
C ALA A 6 -11.38 3.74 0.52
N MET A 7 -11.11 5.04 0.40
CA MET A 7 -12.09 6.10 0.64
C MET A 7 -12.06 7.14 -0.48
N LYS A 8 -13.25 7.56 -0.93
CA LYS A 8 -13.47 8.53 -2.00
C LYS A 8 -13.76 9.92 -1.42
N PHE A 9 -13.01 10.90 -1.92
CA PHE A 9 -13.12 12.33 -1.66
C PHE A 9 -13.37 13.04 -3.00
N ASP A 10 -14.64 13.18 -3.35
CA ASP A 10 -15.07 13.66 -4.66
C ASP A 10 -14.47 12.82 -5.81
N GLU A 11 -13.67 13.38 -6.71
CA GLU A 11 -12.99 12.64 -7.78
C GLU A 11 -11.65 12.03 -7.35
N ARG A 12 -11.25 12.10 -6.09
CA ARG A 12 -10.03 11.46 -5.57
C ARG A 12 -10.38 10.23 -4.75
N ILE A 13 -9.59 9.18 -4.85
CA ILE A 13 -9.71 7.98 -4.04
C ILE A 13 -8.36 7.70 -3.40
N CYS A 14 -8.34 7.56 -2.07
CA CYS A 14 -7.15 7.19 -1.32
C CYS A 14 -7.28 5.75 -0.86
N VAL A 15 -6.26 4.94 -1.12
CA VAL A 15 -6.20 3.55 -0.69
C VAL A 15 -5.01 3.37 0.24
N MET A 16 -5.29 2.98 1.48
CA MET A 16 -4.28 2.71 2.52
C MET A 16 -4.21 1.20 2.76
N SER A 17 -3.00 0.64 2.77
CA SER A 17 -2.78 -0.78 3.03
C SER A 17 -1.49 -1.04 3.80
N ASP A 18 -1.46 -2.16 4.53
CA ASP A 18 -0.25 -2.71 5.14
C ASP A 18 0.50 -3.63 4.15
N THR A 19 1.76 -3.99 4.43
CA THR A 19 2.54 -4.91 3.57
C THR A 19 2.73 -6.31 4.15
N MET A 20 2.52 -6.52 5.45
CA MET A 20 2.84 -7.79 6.11
C MET A 20 2.08 -8.99 5.52
N ILE A 21 2.78 -10.11 5.37
CA ILE A 21 2.19 -11.41 5.05
C ILE A 21 2.28 -12.26 6.32
N SER A 22 1.13 -12.69 6.83
CA SER A 22 1.09 -13.72 7.86
C SER A 22 0.79 -15.06 7.23
N ASP A 23 1.63 -16.06 7.48
CA ASP A 23 1.39 -17.44 7.09
C ASP A 23 1.22 -18.28 8.36
N ARG A 24 0.05 -18.89 8.53
CA ARG A 24 -0.26 -19.69 9.73
C ARG A 24 0.60 -20.96 9.82
N ASP A 25 1.14 -21.41 8.69
CA ASP A 25 1.95 -22.63 8.60
C ASP A 25 3.46 -22.33 8.69
N GLN A 26 3.87 -21.06 8.64
CA GLN A 26 5.26 -20.66 8.87
C GLN A 26 5.52 -20.29 10.33
N VAL A 27 6.75 -20.53 10.76
CA VAL A 27 7.20 -20.26 12.14
C VAL A 27 7.18 -18.75 12.46
N ARG A 28 7.23 -17.88 11.45
CA ARG A 28 7.24 -16.41 11.59
C ARG A 28 6.58 -15.72 10.40
N ASP A 29 5.92 -14.61 10.67
CA ASP A 29 5.36 -13.72 9.65
C ASP A 29 6.45 -13.05 8.80
N ASN A 30 6.17 -12.84 7.52
CA ASN A 30 7.02 -12.05 6.63
C ASN A 30 6.63 -10.57 6.73
N ILE A 31 7.23 -9.90 7.72
CA ILE A 31 6.97 -8.49 8.03
C ILE A 31 7.67 -7.57 7.03
N ILE A 32 8.92 -7.87 6.67
CA ILE A 32 9.73 -7.12 5.72
C ILE A 32 10.42 -8.12 4.77
N PRO A 33 10.20 -8.00 3.44
CA PRO A 33 9.47 -6.92 2.78
C PRO A 33 7.93 -7.08 2.81
N GLY A 34 7.39 -8.26 3.08
CA GLY A 34 5.96 -8.50 2.86
C GLY A 34 5.57 -8.37 1.36
N ARG A 35 4.31 -8.01 1.07
CA ARG A 35 3.76 -7.87 -0.30
C ARG A 35 2.96 -6.57 -0.46
N LEU A 36 2.98 -6.04 -1.69
CA LEU A 36 2.19 -4.89 -2.09
C LEU A 36 0.74 -5.30 -2.34
N LYS A 37 -0.20 -4.77 -1.56
CA LYS A 37 -1.61 -5.20 -1.57
C LYS A 37 -2.53 -4.34 -2.44
N SER A 38 -2.05 -3.16 -2.83
CA SER A 38 -2.74 -2.23 -3.73
C SER A 38 -1.87 -2.01 -4.95
N ILE A 39 -2.28 -2.54 -6.10
CA ILE A 39 -1.47 -2.60 -7.32
C ILE A 39 -2.08 -1.65 -8.36
N VAL A 40 -1.32 -0.61 -8.72
CA VAL A 40 -1.64 0.27 -9.84
C VAL A 40 -1.41 -0.51 -11.14
N ILE A 41 -2.45 -0.66 -11.95
CA ILE A 41 -2.41 -1.44 -13.20
C ILE A 41 -2.06 -0.53 -14.37
N ASN A 42 -2.68 0.64 -14.41
CA ASN A 42 -2.47 1.67 -15.42
C ASN A 42 -2.88 3.04 -14.84
N GLU A 43 -2.86 4.09 -15.67
CA GLU A 43 -3.13 5.45 -15.21
C GLU A 43 -4.49 5.62 -14.53
N TRP A 44 -5.52 4.84 -14.86
CA TRP A 44 -6.87 5.04 -14.34
C TRP A 44 -7.39 3.86 -13.52
N LEU A 45 -6.61 2.80 -13.32
CA LEU A 45 -7.04 1.56 -12.67
C LEU A 45 -6.06 1.11 -11.59
N THR A 46 -6.58 0.87 -10.39
CA THR A 46 -5.88 0.20 -9.28
C THR A 46 -6.74 -0.95 -8.79
N VAL A 47 -6.11 -2.09 -8.53
CA VAL A 47 -6.75 -3.25 -7.88
C VAL A 47 -6.02 -3.53 -6.58
N SER A 48 -6.77 -3.55 -5.49
CA SER A 48 -6.31 -4.01 -4.19
C SER A 48 -6.91 -5.36 -3.85
N TYR A 49 -6.20 -6.15 -3.06
CA TYR A 49 -6.64 -7.47 -2.64
C TYR A 49 -6.40 -7.74 -1.16
N ALA A 50 -7.12 -8.71 -0.61
CA ALA A 50 -6.87 -9.27 0.71
C ALA A 50 -7.12 -10.77 0.70
N GLY A 51 -6.26 -11.53 1.39
CA GLY A 51 -6.35 -12.98 1.46
C GLY A 51 -5.27 -13.68 0.63
N LEU A 52 -5.68 -14.61 -0.25
CA LEU A 52 -4.80 -15.47 -1.05
C LEU A 52 -3.90 -14.68 -2.02
N SER A 53 -2.72 -14.27 -1.55
CA SER A 53 -1.88 -13.30 -2.27
C SER A 53 -1.36 -13.79 -3.62
N THR A 54 -0.98 -15.06 -3.75
CA THR A 54 -0.50 -15.60 -5.04
C THR A 54 -1.63 -15.58 -6.08
N GLN A 55 -2.80 -16.12 -5.74
CA GLN A 55 -3.97 -16.13 -6.61
C GLN A 55 -4.44 -14.71 -6.98
N ALA A 56 -4.36 -13.78 -6.03
CA ALA A 56 -4.70 -12.38 -6.27
C ALA A 56 -3.74 -11.71 -7.26
N ILE A 57 -2.42 -11.90 -7.08
CA ILE A 57 -1.40 -11.33 -7.96
C ILE A 57 -1.50 -11.94 -9.36
N ASP A 58 -1.71 -13.25 -9.48
CA ASP A 58 -1.90 -13.91 -10.78
C ASP A 58 -3.11 -13.33 -11.52
N ALA A 59 -4.25 -13.17 -10.84
CA ALA A 59 -5.44 -12.53 -11.42
C ALA A 59 -5.16 -11.09 -11.87
N ILE A 60 -4.40 -10.33 -11.08
CA ILE A 60 -4.01 -8.96 -11.39
C ILE A 60 -3.07 -8.90 -12.61
N ARG A 61 -2.15 -9.86 -12.76
CA ARG A 61 -1.28 -9.98 -13.93
C ARG A 61 -2.07 -10.33 -15.19
N GLU A 62 -3.04 -11.23 -15.09
CA GLU A 62 -3.95 -11.54 -16.21
C GLU A 62 -4.69 -10.29 -16.69
N ILE A 63 -5.17 -9.45 -15.76
CA ILE A 63 -5.77 -8.15 -16.10
C ILE A 63 -4.76 -7.24 -16.79
N PHE A 64 -3.54 -7.12 -16.25
CA PHE A 64 -2.50 -6.26 -16.81
C PHE A 64 -2.13 -6.64 -18.25
N HIS A 65 -2.07 -7.94 -18.55
CA HIS A 65 -1.73 -8.45 -19.88
C HIS A 65 -2.92 -8.54 -20.86
N ALA A 66 -4.12 -8.16 -20.43
CA ALA A 66 -5.29 -8.19 -21.31
C ALA A 66 -5.25 -7.07 -22.36
N ASN A 67 -5.51 -7.41 -23.62
CA ASN A 67 -5.47 -6.45 -24.75
C ASN A 67 -6.44 -5.26 -24.65
N LYS A 68 -7.55 -5.41 -23.92
CA LYS A 68 -8.56 -4.35 -23.73
C LYS A 68 -9.08 -4.40 -22.30
N VAL A 69 -8.50 -3.56 -21.46
CA VAL A 69 -8.91 -3.43 -20.06
C VAL A 69 -9.99 -2.36 -19.96
N THR A 70 -11.15 -2.75 -19.44
CA THR A 70 -12.24 -1.84 -19.05
C THR A 70 -12.59 -2.11 -17.60
N THR A 71 -13.17 -1.15 -16.89
CA THR A 71 -13.63 -1.38 -15.51
C THR A 71 -14.61 -2.54 -15.45
N LYS A 72 -15.51 -2.63 -16.45
CA LYS A 72 -16.51 -3.69 -16.53
C LYS A 72 -15.85 -5.06 -16.67
N SER A 73 -14.94 -5.24 -17.63
CA SER A 73 -14.28 -6.54 -17.85
C SER A 73 -13.43 -6.97 -16.65
N VAL A 74 -12.77 -6.02 -15.99
CA VAL A 74 -12.00 -6.28 -14.76
C VAL A 74 -12.91 -6.76 -13.63
N VAL A 75 -14.02 -6.07 -13.41
CA VAL A 75 -15.00 -6.44 -12.38
C VAL A 75 -15.60 -7.82 -12.66
N GLU A 76 -16.00 -8.10 -13.89
CA GLU A 76 -16.54 -9.41 -14.29
C GLU A 76 -15.53 -10.53 -14.01
N TYR A 77 -14.28 -10.35 -14.40
CA TYR A 77 -13.21 -11.32 -14.14
C TYR A 77 -12.93 -11.51 -12.64
N LEU A 78 -12.81 -10.42 -11.86
CA LEU A 78 -12.54 -10.51 -10.43
C LEU A 78 -13.72 -11.09 -9.63
N LEU A 79 -14.95 -10.91 -10.10
CA LEU A 79 -16.12 -11.59 -9.53
C LEU A 79 -15.99 -13.11 -9.66
N GLU A 80 -15.60 -13.60 -10.84
CA GLU A 80 -15.35 -15.02 -11.05
C GLU A 80 -14.21 -15.55 -10.17
N VAL A 81 -13.12 -14.80 -10.06
CA VAL A 81 -11.97 -15.18 -9.22
C VAL A 81 -12.38 -15.24 -7.74
N SER A 82 -13.06 -14.21 -7.23
CA SER A 82 -13.55 -14.18 -5.84
C SER A 82 -14.57 -15.30 -5.57
N ALA A 83 -15.43 -15.64 -6.54
CA ALA A 83 -16.38 -16.74 -6.40
C ALA A 83 -15.71 -18.13 -6.29
N ARG A 84 -14.50 -18.30 -6.85
CA ARG A 84 -13.72 -19.55 -6.72
C ARG A 84 -13.10 -19.72 -5.33
N TYR A 85 -12.90 -18.62 -4.61
CA TYR A 85 -12.26 -18.57 -3.29
C TYR A 85 -13.13 -17.81 -2.28
N PRO A 86 -14.35 -18.32 -1.98
CA PRO A 86 -15.27 -17.65 -1.07
C PRO A 86 -14.65 -17.53 0.32
N ASP A 87 -14.86 -16.37 0.95
CA ASP A 87 -14.35 -15.94 2.26
C ASP A 87 -12.81 -15.86 2.37
N GLU A 88 -12.10 -16.15 1.28
CA GLU A 88 -10.63 -16.22 1.25
C GLU A 88 -9.99 -15.16 0.36
N LEU A 89 -10.74 -14.58 -0.60
CA LEU A 89 -10.20 -13.61 -1.54
C LEU A 89 -11.20 -12.49 -1.87
N ASP A 90 -10.83 -11.30 -1.40
CA ASP A 90 -11.56 -10.06 -1.62
C ASP A 90 -10.74 -9.09 -2.48
N PHE A 91 -11.44 -8.24 -3.22
CA PHE A 91 -10.83 -7.16 -4.01
C PHE A 91 -11.51 -5.81 -3.77
N ILE A 92 -10.73 -4.74 -3.93
CA ILE A 92 -11.23 -3.39 -4.16
C ILE A 92 -10.70 -2.91 -5.51
N VAL A 93 -11.60 -2.49 -6.39
CA VAL A 93 -11.25 -1.87 -7.67
C VAL A 93 -11.50 -0.37 -7.57
N CYS A 94 -10.45 0.40 -7.82
CA CYS A 94 -10.54 1.85 -7.96
C CYS A 94 -10.36 2.21 -9.43
N SER A 95 -11.31 2.94 -10.01
CA SER A 95 -11.31 3.28 -11.44
C SER A 95 -11.65 4.75 -11.67
N HIS A 96 -10.97 5.34 -12.66
CA HIS A 96 -11.28 6.64 -13.27
C HIS A 96 -11.53 6.54 -14.78
N GLU A 97 -11.89 5.36 -15.31
CA GLU A 97 -12.16 5.16 -16.75
C GLU A 97 -13.17 6.17 -17.32
N VAL A 98 -14.21 6.48 -16.54
CA VAL A 98 -15.25 7.47 -16.89
C VAL A 98 -15.44 8.50 -15.77
N LYS A 99 -15.43 8.02 -14.52
CA LYS A 99 -15.56 8.83 -13.29
C LYS A 99 -14.96 8.05 -12.13
N ALA A 100 -14.64 8.72 -11.03
CA ALA A 100 -14.16 8.06 -9.83
C ALA A 100 -15.15 7.01 -9.28
N LYS A 101 -14.74 5.75 -9.25
CA LYS A 101 -15.49 4.61 -8.71
C LYS A 101 -14.64 3.79 -7.74
N ILE A 102 -15.26 3.39 -6.63
CA ILE A 102 -14.75 2.33 -5.75
C ILE A 102 -15.75 1.17 -5.78
N ILE A 103 -15.25 -0.01 -6.09
CA ILE A 103 -16.04 -1.23 -6.19
C ILE A 103 -15.39 -2.26 -5.28
N LYS A 104 -16.12 -2.77 -4.29
CA LYS A 104 -15.69 -3.91 -3.48
C LYS A 104 -16.25 -5.19 -4.11
N ILE A 105 -15.40 -6.20 -4.22
CA ILE A 105 -15.77 -7.55 -4.65
C ILE A 105 -15.43 -8.51 -3.52
N SER A 106 -16.40 -9.31 -3.09
CA SER A 106 -16.25 -10.29 -2.03
C SER A 106 -17.27 -11.40 -2.24
N ASN A 107 -16.85 -12.66 -2.07
CA ASN A 107 -17.70 -13.84 -2.24
C ASN A 107 -18.45 -13.85 -3.57
N GLY A 108 -17.77 -13.48 -4.66
CA GLY A 108 -18.38 -13.39 -5.99
C GLY A 108 -19.50 -12.34 -6.11
N THR A 109 -19.59 -11.41 -5.16
CA THR A 109 -20.61 -10.37 -5.10
C THR A 109 -19.97 -8.98 -5.23
N LEU A 110 -20.66 -8.09 -5.92
CA LEU A 110 -20.25 -6.70 -6.12
C LEU A 110 -20.97 -5.77 -5.14
N MET A 111 -20.22 -4.83 -4.56
CA MET A 111 -20.72 -3.70 -3.77
C MET A 111 -20.16 -2.39 -4.34
N GLU A 112 -21.04 -1.47 -4.71
CA GLU A 112 -20.70 -0.13 -5.22
C GLU A 112 -21.63 0.93 -4.57
N GLY A 113 -21.19 2.19 -4.54
CA GLY A 113 -22.02 3.34 -4.13
C GLY A 113 -21.70 3.91 -2.74
N ALA A 114 -20.92 3.21 -1.91
CA ALA A 114 -20.43 3.77 -0.65
C ALA A 114 -19.23 4.72 -0.88
N LYS A 115 -19.01 5.63 0.08
CA LYS A 115 -17.83 6.50 0.09
C LYS A 115 -16.55 5.77 0.48
N ALA A 116 -16.66 4.67 1.23
CA ALA A 116 -15.51 3.92 1.70
C ALA A 116 -15.80 2.43 1.70
N TYR A 117 -14.76 1.64 1.41
CA TYR A 117 -14.77 0.18 1.50
C TYR A 117 -13.49 -0.31 2.17
N TRP A 118 -13.57 -1.45 2.84
CA TRP A 118 -12.42 -2.16 3.38
C TRP A 118 -12.51 -3.66 3.06
N ILE A 119 -11.36 -4.30 2.99
CA ILE A 119 -11.18 -5.75 2.80
C ILE A 119 -10.10 -6.28 3.75
N GLY A 120 -10.15 -7.58 4.05
CA GLY A 120 -9.24 -8.24 4.99
C GLY A 120 -9.83 -8.45 6.38
N SER A 121 -9.06 -8.18 7.43
CA SER A 121 -9.43 -8.51 8.81
C SER A 121 -10.55 -7.61 9.34
N ALA A 122 -11.69 -8.22 9.70
CA ALA A 122 -12.80 -7.51 10.32
C ALA A 122 -12.41 -6.91 11.69
N GLN A 123 -11.57 -7.60 12.45
CA GLN A 123 -11.02 -7.07 13.71
C GLN A 123 -10.21 -5.81 13.46
N ALA A 124 -9.36 -5.81 12.42
CA ALA A 124 -8.56 -4.67 12.06
C ALA A 124 -9.41 -3.45 11.66
N ALA A 125 -10.43 -3.67 10.83
CA ALA A 125 -11.38 -2.63 10.45
C ALA A 125 -12.14 -2.07 11.67
N ALA A 126 -12.51 -2.94 12.62
CA ALA A 126 -13.17 -2.54 13.86
C ALA A 126 -12.24 -1.76 14.82
N GLU A 127 -10.95 -2.06 14.86
CA GLU A 127 -9.98 -1.27 15.63
C GLU A 127 -9.65 0.06 14.94
N LEU A 128 -9.54 0.09 13.61
CA LEU A 128 -9.33 1.32 12.85
C LEU A 128 -10.48 2.32 13.03
N SER A 129 -11.72 1.85 13.10
CA SER A 129 -12.89 2.73 13.30
C SER A 129 -12.95 3.38 14.69
N LYS A 130 -12.16 2.89 15.65
CA LYS A 130 -12.04 3.46 17.00
C LYS A 130 -10.94 4.52 17.10
N VAL A 131 -10.08 4.64 16.10
CA VAL A 131 -9.00 5.64 16.13
C VAL A 131 -9.61 7.02 16.21
N PRO A 132 -9.30 7.81 17.25
CA PRO A 132 -9.82 9.16 17.39
C PRO A 132 -9.47 9.98 16.16
N VAL A 133 -10.48 10.63 15.58
CA VAL A 133 -10.23 11.66 14.59
C VAL A 133 -9.60 12.83 15.34
N LEU A 134 -8.32 13.11 15.04
CA LEU A 134 -7.67 14.29 15.57
C LEU A 134 -8.33 15.51 14.91
N ASP A 135 -8.95 16.36 15.74
CA ASP A 135 -9.39 17.70 15.35
C ASP A 135 -8.15 18.58 15.14
N ALA A 136 -7.40 18.30 14.07
CA ALA A 136 -6.37 19.21 13.61
C ALA A 136 -7.08 20.32 12.83
N GLU A 137 -7.04 21.55 13.34
CA GLU A 137 -7.27 22.72 12.50
C GLU A 137 -6.18 22.73 11.44
N VAL A 138 -6.51 22.25 10.23
CA VAL A 138 -5.54 22.22 9.15
C VAL A 138 -5.49 23.62 8.52
N GLU A 139 -4.69 24.49 9.13
CA GLU A 139 -4.64 25.94 8.81
C GLU A 139 -4.21 26.24 7.36
N SER A 140 -3.66 25.28 6.62
CA SER A 140 -3.31 25.46 5.20
C SER A 140 -3.28 24.14 4.43
N LEU A 141 -4.42 23.71 3.90
CA LEU A 141 -4.44 22.62 2.93
C LEU A 141 -4.31 23.14 1.50
N PRO A 142 -3.61 22.40 0.61
CA PRO A 142 -3.70 22.65 -0.82
C PRO A 142 -5.16 22.60 -1.27
N GLU A 143 -5.55 23.46 -2.23
CA GLU A 143 -6.94 23.57 -2.70
C GLU A 143 -7.55 22.25 -3.20
N TYR A 144 -6.70 21.30 -3.60
CA TYR A 144 -7.10 20.00 -4.14
C TYR A 144 -7.23 18.88 -3.08
N MET A 145 -6.98 19.16 -1.80
CA MET A 145 -7.01 18.17 -0.72
C MET A 145 -8.02 18.57 0.36
N SER A 146 -8.96 17.68 0.68
CA SER A 146 -9.93 17.92 1.74
C SER A 146 -9.38 17.60 3.13
N ALA A 147 -9.94 18.22 4.17
CA ALA A 147 -9.62 17.88 5.56
C ALA A 147 -9.94 16.41 5.87
N ASP A 148 -11.05 15.89 5.34
CA ASP A 148 -11.43 14.48 5.48
C ASP A 148 -10.37 13.53 4.89
N GLU A 149 -9.72 13.91 3.79
CA GLU A 149 -8.65 13.11 3.15
C GLU A 149 -7.43 13.01 4.09
N VAL A 150 -7.08 14.11 4.76
CA VAL A 150 -5.98 14.16 5.73
C VAL A 150 -6.30 13.35 6.97
N VAL A 151 -7.50 13.53 7.51
CA VAL A 151 -8.00 12.77 8.67
C VAL A 151 -7.95 11.28 8.37
N PHE A 152 -8.45 10.85 7.21
CA PHE A 152 -8.44 9.44 6.80
C PHE A 152 -7.03 8.84 6.78
N ARG A 153 -6.06 9.52 6.15
CA ARG A 153 -4.66 9.05 6.10
C ARG A 153 -4.05 8.98 7.49
N ASN A 154 -4.23 10.04 8.28
CA ASN A 154 -3.67 10.13 9.63
C ASN A 154 -4.26 9.08 10.57
N SER A 155 -5.55 8.79 10.47
CA SER A 155 -6.20 7.72 11.25
C SER A 155 -5.61 6.35 10.91
N PHE A 156 -5.36 6.06 9.64
CA PHE A 156 -4.72 4.80 9.24
C PHE A 156 -3.26 4.71 9.71
N ILE A 157 -2.48 5.79 9.59
CA ILE A 157 -1.09 5.82 10.08
C ILE A 157 -1.05 5.64 11.61
N THR A 158 -1.95 6.32 12.32
CA THR A 158 -2.09 6.21 13.77
C THR A 158 -2.47 4.79 14.19
N TYR A 159 -3.45 4.20 13.51
CA TYR A 159 -3.82 2.79 13.66
C TYR A 159 -2.60 1.87 13.51
N MET A 160 -1.83 2.02 12.43
CA MET A 160 -0.68 1.17 12.16
C MET A 160 0.42 1.32 13.23
N ARG A 161 0.57 2.52 13.79
CA ARG A 161 1.55 2.80 14.85
C ARG A 161 1.14 2.23 16.21
N GLU A 162 -0.14 2.30 16.55
CA GLU A 162 -0.65 2.00 17.89
C GLU A 162 -1.17 0.57 18.02
N ASN A 163 -1.65 -0.02 16.93
CA ASN A 163 -2.29 -1.31 16.96
C ASN A 163 -1.30 -2.47 16.85
N ARG A 164 -1.65 -3.58 17.50
CA ARG A 164 -0.94 -4.85 17.50
C ARG A 164 -1.87 -5.99 17.04
N CYS A 165 -2.66 -5.72 16.00
CA CYS A 165 -3.44 -6.78 15.36
C CYS A 165 -2.46 -7.78 14.72
N GLU A 166 -2.51 -9.03 15.17
CA GLU A 166 -1.64 -10.09 14.67
C GLU A 166 -1.80 -10.25 13.14
N GLY A 167 -0.67 -10.37 12.43
CA GLY A 167 -0.66 -10.51 10.99
C GLY A 167 -0.99 -9.24 10.19
N ILE A 168 -0.93 -8.06 10.80
CA ILE A 168 -1.01 -6.75 10.12
C ILE A 168 0.20 -5.92 10.53
N GLY A 169 0.88 -5.33 9.56
CA GLY A 169 2.11 -4.59 9.84
C GLY A 169 2.97 -4.33 8.62
N GLY A 170 4.27 -4.15 8.86
CA GLY A 170 5.22 -3.76 7.82
C GLY A 170 5.08 -2.27 7.48
N ALA A 171 5.17 -1.95 6.20
CA ALA A 171 5.09 -0.57 5.74
C ALA A 171 3.64 -0.14 5.49
N VAL A 172 3.37 1.16 5.65
CA VAL A 172 2.13 1.75 5.14
C VAL A 172 2.33 2.08 3.67
N VAL A 173 1.40 1.66 2.83
CA VAL A 173 1.34 2.06 1.41
C VAL A 173 0.11 2.92 1.22
N ASP A 174 0.33 4.15 0.74
CA ASP A 174 -0.70 5.12 0.35
C ASP A 174 -0.75 5.20 -1.18
N CYS A 175 -1.81 4.68 -1.77
CA CYS A 175 -2.08 4.77 -3.19
C CYS A 175 -3.14 5.85 -3.45
N LEU A 176 -2.73 6.90 -4.16
CA LEU A 176 -3.58 7.97 -4.64
C LEU A 176 -4.12 7.62 -6.02
N CYS A 177 -5.43 7.48 -6.14
CA CYS A 177 -6.15 7.33 -7.39
C CYS A 177 -6.87 8.65 -7.70
N SER A 178 -6.58 9.27 -8.84
CA SER A 178 -7.20 10.55 -9.23
C SER A 178 -7.45 10.60 -10.73
N PRO A 179 -8.22 11.58 -11.25
CA PRO A 179 -8.48 11.71 -12.68
C PRO A 179 -7.20 12.01 -13.49
N TYR A 180 -6.17 12.56 -12.84
CA TYR A 180 -4.87 12.83 -13.45
C TYR A 180 -3.96 11.61 -13.48
N GLY A 181 -4.40 10.51 -12.87
CA GLY A 181 -3.77 9.22 -12.89
C GLY A 181 -3.54 8.65 -11.49
N HIS A 182 -3.24 7.36 -11.42
CA HIS A 182 -3.01 6.62 -10.19
C HIS A 182 -1.51 6.51 -9.86
N CYS A 183 -1.14 6.66 -8.60
CA CYS A 183 0.24 6.59 -8.15
C CYS A 183 0.35 6.25 -6.66
N TYR A 184 1.53 5.87 -6.22
CA TYR A 184 1.86 5.77 -4.79
C TYR A 184 2.39 7.11 -4.26
N ASN A 185 2.04 7.46 -3.03
CA ASN A 185 2.60 8.63 -2.35
C ASN A 185 3.94 8.27 -1.68
N THR A 186 4.98 9.01 -2.05
CA THR A 186 6.27 8.96 -1.36
C THR A 186 6.10 9.56 0.04
N HIS A 187 6.56 8.84 1.06
CA HIS A 187 6.53 9.31 2.44
C HIS A 187 7.60 8.62 3.29
N ALA A 188 7.84 9.16 4.49
CA ALA A 188 8.68 8.55 5.50
C ALA A 188 7.83 8.16 6.71
N GLY A 189 8.18 7.05 7.34
CA GLY A 189 7.55 6.58 8.57
C GLY A 189 8.59 6.09 9.56
N ALA A 190 8.23 6.09 10.83
CA ALA A 190 9.03 5.54 11.90
C ALA A 190 8.14 4.73 12.84
N PHE A 191 8.60 3.54 13.21
CA PHE A 191 7.96 2.72 14.23
C PHE A 191 8.90 2.61 15.42
N SER A 192 8.39 2.81 16.63
CA SER A 192 9.10 2.63 17.90
C SER A 192 8.22 1.78 18.82
N TRP A 193 8.76 0.71 19.39
CA TRP A 193 8.00 -0.21 20.25
C TRP A 193 8.54 -0.29 21.68
N ASP A 194 9.61 0.42 21.98
CA ASP A 194 10.11 0.62 23.34
C ASP A 194 10.41 2.11 23.59
N THR A 195 10.53 2.46 24.86
CA THR A 195 10.84 3.79 25.36
C THR A 195 12.14 4.27 24.73
N VAL A 196 12.09 5.35 23.95
CA VAL A 196 13.32 6.09 23.62
C VAL A 196 13.95 6.50 24.95
N ILE A 197 15.10 5.91 25.29
CA ILE A 197 15.79 6.19 26.55
C ILE A 197 16.21 7.67 26.54
N LEU A 198 15.51 8.49 27.33
CA LEU A 198 15.75 9.93 27.46
C LEU A 198 16.55 10.22 28.75
N GLY A 199 17.83 10.59 28.58
CA GLY A 199 18.79 10.94 29.65
C GLY A 199 19.35 9.69 30.36
N ILE A 200 20.65 9.43 30.48
CA ILE A 200 21.79 10.29 30.83
C ILE A 200 23.08 9.88 30.04
N ASP A 201 22.97 8.97 29.07
CA ASP A 201 24.14 8.34 28.45
C ASP A 201 24.51 8.86 27.05
N ASN A 202 25.80 8.71 26.73
CA ASN A 202 26.51 9.16 25.54
C ASN A 202 25.66 9.21 24.25
N ASN A 203 25.50 10.41 23.68
CA ASN A 203 24.72 10.66 22.47
C ASN A 203 25.19 9.82 21.26
N GLU A 204 26.49 9.59 21.11
CA GLU A 204 27.03 8.77 20.01
C GLU A 204 26.63 7.30 20.14
N GLU A 205 26.68 6.76 21.35
CA GLU A 205 26.31 5.38 21.65
C GLU A 205 24.80 5.17 21.47
N ARG A 206 23.99 6.16 21.87
CA ARG A 206 22.56 6.17 21.58
C ARG A 206 22.26 6.20 20.09
N GLN A 207 22.94 7.03 19.31
CA GLN A 207 22.77 7.05 17.86
C GLN A 207 23.17 5.71 17.23
N LYS A 208 24.24 5.07 17.72
CA LYS A 208 24.63 3.72 17.29
C LYS A 208 23.54 2.69 17.63
N ASN A 209 22.99 2.73 18.85
CA ASN A 209 21.93 1.80 19.28
C ASN A 209 20.61 2.04 18.53
N ASN A 210 20.21 3.27 18.27
CA ASN A 210 19.03 3.57 17.45
C ASN A 210 19.20 3.09 16.00
N ARG A 211 20.42 3.14 15.46
CA ARG A 211 20.74 2.59 14.14
C ARG A 211 20.71 1.06 14.07
N THR A 212 20.65 0.36 15.21
CA THR A 212 20.57 -1.11 15.18
C THR A 212 19.19 -1.64 14.79
N GLY A 213 18.14 -0.81 14.81
CA GLY A 213 16.78 -1.28 14.55
C GLY A 213 16.12 -1.96 15.77
N MET A 214 16.81 -2.08 16.91
CA MET A 214 16.36 -2.88 18.06
C MET A 214 15.12 -2.31 18.77
N TYR A 215 14.98 -0.98 18.79
CA TYR A 215 13.91 -0.29 19.51
C TYR A 215 13.01 0.57 18.61
N ASN A 216 13.54 0.94 17.44
CA ASN A 216 12.81 1.65 16.40
C ASN A 216 13.38 1.28 15.02
N TYR A 217 12.58 1.40 13.97
CA TYR A 217 13.08 1.54 12.61
C TYR A 217 12.41 2.70 11.89
N GLU A 218 13.16 3.32 10.99
CA GLU A 218 12.69 4.34 10.08
C GLU A 218 12.66 3.73 8.69
N TYR A 219 11.65 4.09 7.91
CA TYR A 219 11.53 3.63 6.54
C TYR A 219 11.05 4.75 5.63
N HIS A 220 11.39 4.59 4.37
CA HIS A 220 10.98 5.48 3.30
C HIS A 220 10.27 4.67 2.22
N ILE A 221 9.06 5.09 1.89
CA ILE A 221 8.36 4.67 0.68
C ILE A 221 8.76 5.65 -0.43
N SER A 222 9.40 5.13 -1.47
CA SER A 222 9.75 5.88 -2.69
C SER A 222 8.86 5.39 -3.83
N SER A 223 8.17 6.31 -4.49
CA SER A 223 7.36 6.02 -5.66
C SER A 223 7.97 6.64 -6.91
N THR A 224 7.56 6.16 -8.08
CA THR A 224 7.97 6.77 -9.34
C THR A 224 7.19 8.06 -9.59
N SER A 225 7.79 8.98 -10.32
CA SER A 225 7.16 10.25 -10.72
C SER A 225 6.05 10.05 -11.77
N ALA A 226 6.14 8.95 -12.53
CA ALA A 226 5.15 8.58 -13.54
C ALA A 226 3.92 7.92 -12.91
N ARG A 227 2.75 8.30 -13.39
CA ARG A 227 1.47 7.70 -12.99
C ARG A 227 1.24 6.39 -13.76
N GLY A 228 0.37 5.55 -13.22
CA GLY A 228 -0.01 4.28 -13.82
C GLY A 228 1.01 3.16 -13.67
N GLN A 229 1.99 3.30 -12.76
CA GLN A 229 3.02 2.31 -12.53
C GLN A 229 2.80 1.58 -11.21
N GLY A 230 2.73 0.24 -11.27
CA GLY A 230 2.59 -0.65 -10.12
C GLY A 230 3.88 -0.91 -9.35
N ILE A 231 4.79 0.07 -9.27
CA ILE A 231 6.12 -0.08 -8.66
C ILE A 231 6.25 0.84 -7.46
N VAL A 232 6.80 0.30 -6.37
CA VAL A 232 7.14 1.08 -5.18
C VAL A 232 8.43 0.57 -4.56
N GLY A 233 9.24 1.48 -4.03
CA GLY A 233 10.42 1.18 -3.24
C GLY A 233 10.15 1.35 -1.74
N PHE A 234 10.70 0.47 -0.93
CA PHE A 234 10.76 0.57 0.53
C PHE A 234 12.21 0.53 0.97
N TYR A 235 12.67 1.55 1.69
CA TYR A 235 14.06 1.69 2.10
C TYR A 235 14.19 1.86 3.61
N LEU A 236 15.07 1.05 4.21
CA LEU A 236 15.45 1.10 5.61
C LEU A 236 16.83 1.73 5.73
N ASP A 237 16.90 2.97 6.19
CA ASP A 237 18.17 3.70 6.26
C ASP A 237 19.14 3.09 7.28
N GLN A 238 18.63 2.65 8.44
CA GLN A 238 19.42 1.95 9.46
C GLN A 238 20.16 0.74 8.88
N ALA A 239 19.49 -0.03 8.03
CA ALA A 239 20.00 -1.27 7.46
C ALA A 239 20.68 -1.07 6.10
N LYS A 240 20.64 0.15 5.53
CA LYS A 240 21.12 0.44 4.16
C LYS A 240 20.58 -0.57 3.13
N THR A 241 19.32 -0.93 3.32
CA THR A 241 18.66 -2.00 2.56
C THR A 241 17.38 -1.46 1.99
N GLY A 242 17.23 -1.59 0.67
CA GLY A 242 16.02 -1.27 -0.06
C GLY A 242 15.34 -2.51 -0.62
N PHE A 243 14.06 -2.39 -0.89
CA PHE A 243 13.23 -3.40 -1.52
C PHE A 243 12.37 -2.74 -2.59
N ILE A 244 12.44 -3.24 -3.83
CA ILE A 244 11.56 -2.77 -4.91
C ILE A 244 10.46 -3.80 -5.10
N TYR A 245 9.21 -3.38 -4.92
CA TYR A 245 8.03 -4.17 -5.24
C TYR A 245 7.61 -3.86 -6.67
N ASP A 246 7.51 -4.91 -7.48
CA ASP A 246 6.95 -4.87 -8.83
C ASP A 246 6.15 -6.16 -9.03
N PRO A 247 4.94 -6.24 -8.42
CA PRO A 247 4.14 -7.46 -8.41
C PRO A 247 3.64 -7.85 -9.80
N ILE A 248 3.68 -6.94 -10.78
CA ILE A 248 3.32 -7.25 -12.17
C ILE A 248 4.34 -8.22 -12.78
N HIS A 249 5.63 -8.03 -12.51
CA HIS A 249 6.69 -8.83 -13.14
C HIS A 249 7.34 -9.86 -12.21
N TYR A 250 7.27 -9.66 -10.89
CA TYR A 250 7.95 -10.50 -9.90
C TYR A 250 7.04 -10.87 -8.72
N ASP A 251 7.19 -12.08 -8.18
CA ASP A 251 6.39 -12.55 -7.03
C ASP A 251 6.84 -11.93 -5.71
N GLU A 252 8.14 -11.68 -5.60
CA GLU A 252 8.80 -11.21 -4.39
C GLU A 252 9.50 -9.87 -4.66
N ALA A 253 9.62 -9.06 -3.62
CA ALA A 253 10.33 -7.79 -3.72
C ALA A 253 11.83 -8.00 -3.98
N MET A 254 12.39 -7.22 -4.90
CA MET A 254 13.82 -7.24 -5.19
C MET A 254 14.58 -6.52 -4.08
N LYS A 255 15.41 -7.27 -3.33
CA LYS A 255 16.28 -6.69 -2.31
C LYS A 255 17.49 -6.01 -2.96
N ILE A 256 17.76 -4.79 -2.54
CA ILE A 256 18.86 -3.95 -3.01
C ILE A 256 19.69 -3.52 -1.81
N GLU A 257 21.00 -3.68 -1.90
CA GLU A 257 21.93 -3.01 -0.99
C GLU A 257 22.18 -1.59 -1.53
N ALA A 258 21.70 -0.58 -0.80
CA ALA A 258 21.77 0.81 -1.22
C ALA A 258 22.51 1.63 -0.18
N THR A 259 23.43 2.48 -0.62
CA THR A 259 24.29 3.28 0.25
C THR A 259 23.56 4.40 0.97
N ASN A 260 22.50 4.95 0.36
CA ASN A 260 21.65 6.01 0.91
C ASN A 260 20.27 6.05 0.19
N LEU A 261 19.33 6.80 0.78
CA LEU A 261 17.97 6.99 0.24
C LEU A 261 17.96 7.61 -1.16
N SER A 262 18.79 8.62 -1.43
CA SER A 262 18.76 9.33 -2.71
C SER A 262 19.10 8.41 -3.89
N ASP A 263 20.14 7.58 -3.72
CA ASP A 263 20.54 6.60 -4.72
C ASP A 263 19.45 5.53 -4.90
N PHE A 264 18.82 5.09 -3.80
CA PHE A 264 17.72 4.14 -3.86
C PHE A 264 16.47 4.71 -4.56
N SER A 265 16.04 5.93 -4.23
CA SER A 265 14.89 6.56 -4.88
C SER A 265 15.13 6.76 -6.38
N LYS A 266 16.36 7.09 -6.78
CA LYS A 266 16.74 7.16 -8.20
C LYS A 266 16.65 5.79 -8.88
N LEU A 267 17.09 4.72 -8.22
CA LEU A 267 16.98 3.36 -8.74
C LEU A 267 15.51 2.97 -8.97
N VAL A 268 14.60 3.33 -8.04
CA VAL A 268 13.15 3.09 -8.18
C VAL A 268 12.60 3.84 -9.39
N GLU A 269 12.97 5.11 -9.57
CA GLU A 269 12.58 5.91 -10.73
C GLU A 269 13.10 5.30 -12.04
N ASP A 270 14.38 4.92 -12.09
CA ASP A 270 15.01 4.32 -13.26
C ASP A 270 14.34 2.97 -13.62
N ALA A 271 13.98 2.15 -12.62
CA ALA A 271 13.24 0.91 -12.81
C ALA A 271 11.86 1.16 -13.45
N GLY A 272 11.13 2.16 -12.98
CA GLY A 272 9.86 2.58 -13.57
C GLY A 272 10.00 3.04 -15.02
N GLN A 273 11.06 3.79 -15.33
CA GLN A 273 11.33 4.23 -16.70
C GLN A 273 11.63 3.07 -17.65
N VAL A 274 12.44 2.10 -17.22
CA VAL A 274 12.75 0.90 -18.05
C VAL A 274 11.48 0.12 -18.37
N LEU A 275 10.60 -0.08 -17.39
CA LEU A 275 9.36 -0.84 -17.58
C LEU A 275 8.36 -0.09 -18.47
N SER A 276 8.26 1.23 -18.35
CA SER A 276 7.42 2.05 -19.24
C SER A 276 7.82 1.93 -20.71
N ARG A 277 9.12 1.84 -21.02
CA ARG A 277 9.62 1.71 -22.40
C ARG A 277 9.27 0.36 -23.02
N ASN A 278 9.24 -0.70 -22.21
CA ASN A 278 8.89 -2.03 -22.68
C ASN A 278 7.39 -2.17 -23.00
N LEU A 279 6.53 -1.39 -22.32
CA LEU A 279 5.08 -1.37 -22.59
C LEU A 279 4.72 -0.66 -23.91
N HIS A 280 5.52 0.30 -24.36
CA HIS A 280 5.28 1.04 -25.61
C HIS A 280 5.84 0.35 -26.86
N ASN A 281 6.60 -0.74 -26.69
CA ASN A 281 7.23 -1.49 -27.77
C ASN A 281 6.51 -2.81 -28.12
N ASN A 282 5.43 -3.14 -27.41
CA ASN A 282 4.55 -4.30 -27.67
C ASN A 282 3.18 -3.83 -28.16
#